data_AF-A0A960AX41-F1
#
_entry.id   AF-A0A960AX41-F1
#
_cell.length_a   1.000
_cell.length_b   1.000
_cell.length_c   1.000
_cell.angle_alpha   90.00
_cell.angle_beta   90.00
_cell.angle_gamma   90.00
#
_symmetry.space_group_name_H-M   'P 1'
#
loop_
_entity.id
_entity.type
_entity.pdbx_description
1 polymer ?
#
loop_
_entity_poly.entity_id
_entity_poly.type
_entity_poly.pdbx_seq_one_letter_code
_entity_poly.pdbx_strand_id
1 'polypeptide(L)'
;VWYIPPLSPVADIVHAAGYDEADPDQVFATIDSLRIPLDYLANLFTAGHVGTVRTVLRKLAAIRALMRADQLGLEPKDSLAETVGATTTELKDLYRLLAIAKYDDRYVVPMAHAEDAGSLLSQHEQMFCSLDTEGGPGMGGAGTAGSAESFHPAGKAGGSQTFLGDDGREHFNLLGWNGRGSSPHLFPEGQSG
;
A
#
# COMPACT_ATOMS: atom_id res chain seq x y z
N VAL A 1 1.01 6.50 -1.26
CA VAL A 1 0.00 6.48 -0.17
C VAL A 1 0.65 5.86 1.05
N TRP A 2 0.39 6.40 2.25
CA TRP A 2 0.99 5.96 3.51
C TRP A 2 -0.11 5.58 4.50
N TYR A 3 0.20 4.71 5.46
CA TYR A 3 -0.76 4.20 6.44
C TYR A 3 -0.24 4.36 7.85
N ILE A 4 -1.15 4.64 8.79
CA ILE A 4 -0.88 4.61 10.22
C ILE A 4 -1.35 3.24 10.75
N PRO A 5 -0.49 2.45 11.42
CA PRO A 5 -0.87 1.14 11.95
C PRO A 5 -1.92 1.29 13.07
N PRO A 6 -2.92 0.39 13.14
CA PRO A 6 -3.97 0.48 14.16
C PRO A 6 -3.48 0.03 15.53
N LEU A 7 -3.96 0.70 16.59
CA LEU A 7 -3.90 0.16 17.95
C LEU A 7 -4.96 -0.94 18.09
N SER A 8 -4.53 -2.16 18.40
CA SER A 8 -5.46 -3.26 18.73
C SER A 8 -5.75 -3.32 20.23
N PRO A 9 -6.81 -4.01 20.67
CA PRO A 9 -6.97 -4.34 22.08
C PRO A 9 -5.81 -5.19 22.61
N VAL A 10 -5.64 -5.18 23.92
CA VAL A 10 -4.72 -6.07 24.64
C VAL A 10 -5.29 -7.49 24.62
N ALA A 11 -4.43 -8.50 24.53
CA ALA A 11 -4.87 -9.90 24.67
C ALA A 11 -5.43 -10.15 26.08
N ASP A 12 -6.55 -10.89 26.17
CA ASP A 12 -7.30 -11.15 27.42
C ASP A 12 -6.43 -11.74 28.55
N ILE A 13 -5.35 -12.43 28.20
CA ILE A 13 -4.40 -13.05 29.14
C ILE A 13 -3.68 -12.00 30.00
N VAL A 14 -3.48 -10.78 29.48
CA VAL A 14 -2.80 -9.68 30.20
C VAL A 14 -3.78 -8.87 31.05
N HIS A 15 -5.05 -8.77 30.64
CA HIS A 15 -6.07 -8.06 31.40
C HIS A 15 -6.34 -8.68 32.77
N ALA A 16 -6.15 -10.00 32.90
CA ALA A 16 -6.27 -10.73 34.16
C ALA A 16 -5.17 -10.39 35.21
N ALA A 17 -4.10 -9.71 34.82
CA ALA A 17 -2.93 -9.43 35.67
C ALA A 17 -3.01 -8.10 36.46
N GLY A 18 -4.14 -7.38 36.43
CA GLY A 18 -4.29 -6.13 37.20
C GLY A 18 -3.64 -4.93 36.52
N TYR A 19 -4.00 -4.71 35.25
CA TYR A 19 -3.53 -3.60 34.41
C TYR A 19 -3.91 -2.22 34.98
N ASP A 20 -2.93 -1.33 35.03
CA ASP A 20 -3.16 0.11 35.27
C ASP A 20 -2.86 0.90 33.99
N GLU A 21 -3.92 1.40 33.34
CA GLU A 21 -3.79 2.22 32.12
C GLU A 21 -3.16 3.60 32.39
N ALA A 22 -2.99 3.99 33.67
CA ALA A 22 -2.40 5.27 34.06
C ALA A 22 -0.86 5.24 34.14
N ASP A 23 -0.24 4.06 34.06
CA ASP A 23 1.22 3.94 34.12
C ASP A 23 1.85 3.79 32.73
N PRO A 24 2.62 4.78 32.23
CA PRO A 24 3.28 4.71 30.91
C PRO A 24 4.14 3.47 30.73
N ASP A 25 4.84 3.04 31.79
CA ASP A 25 5.70 1.86 31.73
C ASP A 25 4.87 0.59 31.49
N GLN A 26 3.68 0.49 32.09
CA GLN A 26 2.73 -0.58 31.80
C GLN A 26 2.06 -0.41 30.43
N VAL A 27 1.66 0.80 30.04
CA VAL A 27 1.06 1.08 28.72
C VAL A 27 2.02 0.72 27.58
N PHE A 28 3.33 0.94 27.75
CA PHE A 28 4.33 0.60 26.74
C PHE A 28 4.74 -0.87 26.75
N ALA A 29 4.77 -1.53 27.92
CA ALA A 29 4.89 -2.99 28.00
C ALA A 29 3.69 -3.68 27.31
N THR A 30 2.53 -3.04 27.35
CA THR A 30 1.29 -3.56 26.74
C THR A 30 1.34 -3.62 25.21
N ILE A 31 2.19 -2.82 24.55
CA ILE A 31 2.29 -2.81 23.08
C ILE A 31 2.80 -4.15 22.54
N ASP A 32 3.61 -4.86 23.32
CA ASP A 32 4.06 -6.22 22.97
C ASP A 32 2.98 -7.29 23.15
N SER A 33 1.94 -6.97 23.93
CA SER A 33 0.81 -7.86 24.24
C SER A 33 -0.47 -7.54 23.45
N LEU A 34 -0.33 -6.72 22.40
CA LEU A 34 -1.41 -6.42 21.48
C LEU A 34 -1.91 -7.69 20.79
N ARG A 35 -3.23 -7.77 20.58
CA ARG A 35 -3.86 -8.93 19.92
C ARG A 35 -3.34 -9.14 18.50
N ILE A 36 -3.06 -8.07 17.76
CA ILE A 36 -2.46 -8.16 16.43
C ILE A 36 -0.94 -8.24 16.61
N PRO A 37 -0.27 -9.30 16.12
CA PRO A 37 1.17 -9.43 16.25
C PRO A 37 1.91 -8.28 15.57
N LEU A 38 2.95 -7.76 16.22
CA LEU A 38 3.78 -6.70 15.66
C LEU A 38 4.47 -7.13 14.36
N ASP A 39 4.87 -8.41 14.25
CA ASP A 39 5.49 -8.96 13.04
C ASP A 39 4.56 -8.88 11.82
N TYR A 40 3.26 -9.09 12.04
CA TYR A 40 2.26 -8.97 10.97
C TYR A 40 2.20 -7.53 10.44
N LEU A 41 2.12 -6.55 11.34
CA LEU A 41 2.11 -5.13 10.98
C LEU A 41 3.43 -4.71 10.35
N ALA A 42 4.56 -5.25 10.82
CA ALA A 42 5.88 -4.95 10.30
C ALA A 42 6.04 -5.42 8.86
N ASN A 43 5.57 -6.63 8.54
CA ASN A 43 5.55 -7.17 7.18
C ASN A 43 4.68 -6.34 6.24
N LEU A 44 3.57 -5.79 6.73
CA LEU A 44 2.66 -4.98 5.90
C LEU A 44 3.17 -3.55 5.66
N PHE A 45 3.69 -2.89 6.69
CA PHE A 45 3.98 -1.45 6.62
C PHE A 45 5.46 -1.09 6.47
N THR A 46 6.36 -2.02 6.80
CA THR A 46 7.78 -1.69 7.00
C THR A 46 8.73 -2.79 6.50
N ALA A 47 8.29 -3.67 5.60
CA ALA A 47 9.09 -4.79 5.08
C ALA A 47 9.76 -5.64 6.18
N GLY A 48 9.04 -5.89 7.28
CA GLY A 48 9.51 -6.69 8.42
C GLY A 48 10.18 -5.92 9.56
N HIS A 49 10.32 -4.59 9.48
CA HIS A 49 10.98 -3.78 10.50
C HIS A 49 10.08 -3.45 11.71
N VAL A 50 10.00 -4.38 12.66
CA VAL A 50 9.15 -4.29 13.87
C VAL A 50 9.40 -3.02 14.70
N GLY A 51 10.65 -2.56 14.80
CA GLY A 51 11.00 -1.39 15.61
C GLY A 51 10.28 -0.10 15.18
N THR A 52 10.09 0.08 13.87
CA THR A 52 9.37 1.22 13.31
C THR A 52 7.89 1.19 13.71
N VAL A 53 7.24 0.04 13.53
CA VAL A 53 5.82 -0.13 13.93
C VAL A 53 5.64 0.09 15.43
N ARG A 54 6.49 -0.53 16.25
CA ARG A 54 6.49 -0.37 17.72
C ARG A 54 6.59 1.10 18.12
N THR A 55 7.45 1.87 17.45
CA THR A 55 7.64 3.30 17.73
C THR A 55 6.37 4.10 17.42
N VAL A 56 5.72 3.82 16.30
CA VAL A 56 4.46 4.50 15.92
C VAL A 56 3.34 4.14 16.91
N LEU A 57 3.19 2.86 17.27
CA LEU A 57 2.19 2.42 18.25
C LEU A 57 2.43 3.04 19.64
N ARG A 58 3.71 3.17 20.06
CA ARG A 58 4.08 3.89 21.30
C ARG A 58 3.64 5.35 21.27
N LYS A 59 3.88 6.06 20.15
CA LYS A 59 3.42 7.44 19.99
C LYS A 59 1.89 7.57 20.06
N LEU A 60 1.15 6.67 19.42
CA LEU A 60 -0.32 6.67 19.47
C LEU A 60 -0.85 6.40 20.89
N ALA A 61 -0.24 5.47 21.62
CA ALA A 61 -0.59 5.18 23.01
C ALA A 61 -0.28 6.38 23.93
N ALA A 62 0.87 7.04 23.73
CA ALA A 62 1.24 8.24 24.48
C ALA A 62 0.25 9.39 24.28
N ILE A 63 -0.23 9.62 23.05
CA ILE A 63 -1.29 10.63 22.78
C ILE A 63 -2.55 10.31 23.58
N ARG A 64 -2.98 9.04 23.56
CA ARG A 64 -4.19 8.62 24.30
C ARG A 64 -4.04 8.84 25.80
N ALA A 65 -2.91 8.47 26.39
CA ALA A 65 -2.65 8.67 27.81
C ALA A 65 -2.58 10.16 28.18
N LEU A 66 -1.91 10.97 27.36
CA LEU A 66 -1.79 12.42 27.57
C LEU A 66 -3.16 13.12 27.55
N MET A 67 -3.99 12.83 26.55
CA MET A 67 -5.31 13.45 26.41
C MET A 67 -6.30 12.95 27.46
N ARG A 68 -6.18 11.70 27.89
CA ARG A 68 -6.95 11.19 29.03
C ARG A 68 -6.63 11.95 30.32
N ALA A 69 -5.34 12.19 30.60
CA ALA A 69 -4.94 12.94 31.79
C ALA A 69 -5.53 14.36 31.76
N ASP A 70 -5.38 15.05 30.62
CA ASP A 70 -5.94 16.40 30.40
C ASP A 70 -7.47 16.44 30.58
N GLN A 71 -8.19 15.47 30.02
CA GLN A 71 -9.66 15.38 30.12
C GLN A 71 -10.17 15.05 31.52
N LEU A 72 -9.42 14.27 32.29
CA LEU A 72 -9.77 13.87 33.65
C LEU A 72 -9.26 14.84 34.73
N GLY A 73 -8.53 15.90 34.34
CA GLY A 73 -7.90 16.82 35.29
C GLY A 73 -6.82 16.14 36.13
N LEU A 74 -6.18 15.09 35.60
CA LEU A 74 -5.05 14.42 36.23
C LEU A 74 -3.76 15.12 35.81
N GLU A 75 -2.79 15.18 36.71
CA GLU A 75 -1.45 15.65 36.37
C GLU A 75 -0.82 14.69 35.35
N PRO A 76 -0.47 15.15 34.14
CA PRO A 76 0.25 14.33 33.18
C PRO A 76 1.61 13.94 33.76
N LYS A 77 2.05 12.69 33.55
CA LYS A 77 3.43 12.35 33.88
C LYS A 77 4.38 13.12 32.95
N ASP A 78 5.23 13.97 33.53
CA ASP A 78 6.10 14.92 32.81
C ASP A 78 6.98 14.26 31.72
N SER A 79 7.34 12.99 31.88
CA SER A 79 8.26 12.27 30.98
C SER A 79 7.58 11.45 29.86
N LEU A 80 6.25 11.45 29.76
CA LEU A 80 5.53 10.59 28.80
C LEU A 80 5.90 10.91 27.34
N ALA A 81 6.01 12.20 27.00
CA ALA A 81 6.36 12.62 25.65
C ALA A 81 7.81 12.27 25.30
N GLU A 82 8.73 12.46 26.26
CA GLU A 82 10.16 12.16 26.10
C GLU A 82 10.40 10.67 25.84
N THR A 83 9.61 9.80 26.47
CA THR A 83 9.70 8.34 26.29
C THR A 83 9.47 7.89 24.84
N VAL A 84 8.74 8.69 24.05
CA VAL A 84 8.49 8.44 22.63
C VAL A 84 9.28 9.37 21.70
N GLY A 85 10.25 10.10 22.26
CA GLY A 85 11.09 11.04 21.53
C GLY A 85 10.29 12.20 20.92
N ALA A 86 9.30 12.72 21.65
CA ALA A 86 8.48 13.85 21.25
C ALA A 86 8.34 14.85 22.40
N THR A 87 7.89 16.06 22.08
CA THR A 87 7.47 17.06 23.06
C THR A 87 5.97 16.99 23.31
N THR A 88 5.51 17.52 24.44
CA THR A 88 4.07 17.63 24.74
C THR A 88 3.33 18.43 23.66
N THR A 89 3.95 19.46 23.11
CA THR A 89 3.38 20.26 22.01
C THR A 89 3.22 19.43 20.74
N GLU A 90 4.24 18.67 20.34
CA GLU A 90 4.15 17.78 19.17
C GLU A 90 3.05 16.71 19.32
N LEU A 91 2.88 16.15 20.52
CA LEU A 91 1.79 15.20 20.77
C LEU A 91 0.40 15.86 20.70
N LYS A 92 0.28 17.11 21.16
CA LYS A 92 -0.96 17.90 21.05
C LYS A 92 -1.26 18.29 19.60
N ASP A 93 -0.25 18.64 18.81
CA ASP A 93 -0.40 18.90 17.37
C ASP A 93 -0.80 17.63 16.63
N LEU A 94 -0.20 16.49 16.97
CA LEU A 94 -0.58 15.21 16.41
C LEU A 94 -2.01 14.82 16.81
N TYR A 95 -2.44 15.09 18.04
CA TYR A 95 -3.84 14.93 18.46
C TYR A 95 -4.78 15.84 17.65
N ARG A 96 -4.40 17.10 17.39
CA ARG A 96 -5.18 17.99 16.54
C ARG A 96 -5.36 17.39 15.13
N LEU A 97 -4.30 16.85 14.53
CA LEU A 97 -4.35 16.25 13.19
C LEU A 97 -5.17 14.95 13.15
N LEU A 98 -5.03 14.08 14.16
CA LEU A 98 -5.64 12.74 14.16
C LEU A 98 -7.07 12.70 14.72
N ALA A 99 -7.34 13.45 15.80
CA ALA A 99 -8.60 13.35 16.54
C ALA A 99 -9.56 14.50 16.22
N ILE A 100 -9.07 15.75 16.18
CA ILE A 100 -9.91 16.91 15.81
C ILE A 100 -10.13 16.92 14.30
N ALA A 101 -9.04 16.75 13.53
CA ALA A 101 -9.05 16.50 12.10
C ALA A 101 -9.95 17.45 11.30
N LYS A 102 -9.78 18.77 11.51
CA LYS A 102 -10.51 19.81 10.77
C LYS A 102 -10.27 19.66 9.27
N TYR A 103 -11.26 20.04 8.46
CA TYR A 103 -11.19 19.88 7.00
C TYR A 103 -9.92 20.48 6.40
N ASP A 104 -9.62 21.73 6.77
CA ASP A 104 -8.45 22.47 6.28
C ASP A 104 -7.12 21.89 6.76
N ASP A 105 -7.12 21.15 7.88
CA ASP A 105 -5.94 20.46 8.39
C ASP A 105 -5.75 19.08 7.71
N ARG A 106 -6.83 18.46 7.19
CA ARG A 106 -6.77 17.16 6.48
C ARG A 106 -6.37 17.28 5.03
N TYR A 107 -6.81 18.35 4.37
CA TYR A 107 -6.66 18.51 2.92
C TYR A 107 -5.92 19.81 2.60
N VAL A 108 -4.60 19.72 2.59
CA VAL A 108 -3.72 20.80 2.11
C VAL A 108 -3.31 20.47 0.69
N VAL A 109 -4.27 20.55 -0.23
CA VAL A 109 -4.03 20.32 -1.68
C VAL A 109 -3.83 21.69 -2.35
N PRO A 110 -2.60 22.05 -2.74
CA PRO A 110 -2.35 23.30 -3.43
C PRO A 110 -3.00 23.30 -4.81
N MET A 111 -3.29 24.50 -5.33
CA MET A 111 -3.71 24.64 -6.72
C MET A 111 -2.62 24.08 -7.64
N ALA A 112 -3.04 23.40 -8.70
CA ALA A 112 -2.12 23.02 -9.75
C ALA A 112 -1.46 24.28 -10.34
N HIS A 113 -0.16 24.17 -10.57
CA HIS A 113 0.63 25.14 -11.30
C HIS A 113 -0.05 25.42 -12.66
N ALA A 114 -0.34 26.69 -12.95
CA ALA A 114 -1.13 27.10 -14.12
C ALA A 114 -0.45 26.69 -15.44
N GLU A 115 0.88 26.63 -15.44
CA GLU A 115 1.72 26.12 -16.52
C GLU A 115 1.47 24.64 -16.83
N ASP A 116 1.21 23.83 -15.80
CA ASP A 116 0.93 22.40 -15.92
C ASP A 116 -0.57 22.11 -16.02
N ALA A 117 -1.42 23.09 -15.70
CA ALA A 117 -2.87 22.93 -15.68
C ALA A 117 -3.41 22.50 -17.05
N GLY A 118 -2.83 22.98 -18.16
CA GLY A 118 -3.21 22.53 -19.50
C GLY A 118 -2.79 21.09 -19.80
N SER A 119 -1.62 20.65 -19.33
CA SER A 119 -1.17 19.25 -19.47
C SER A 119 -1.98 18.28 -18.59
N LEU A 120 -2.24 18.67 -17.34
CA LEU A 120 -3.07 17.88 -16.42
C LEU A 120 -4.53 17.86 -16.85
N LEU A 121 -5.06 18.98 -17.34
CA LEU A 121 -6.40 19.05 -17.92
C LEU A 121 -6.48 18.22 -19.20
N SER A 122 -5.49 18.26 -20.10
CA SER A 122 -5.50 17.37 -21.28
C SER A 122 -5.35 15.88 -20.93
N GLN A 123 -4.68 15.51 -19.82
CA GLN A 123 -4.71 14.15 -19.28
C GLN A 123 -6.09 13.80 -18.69
N HIS A 124 -6.82 14.77 -18.13
CA HIS A 124 -8.17 14.60 -17.59
C HIS A 124 -9.27 14.65 -18.66
N GLU A 125 -9.15 15.47 -19.69
CA GLU A 125 -10.03 15.54 -20.87
C GLU A 125 -9.82 14.34 -21.81
N GLN A 126 -8.73 13.58 -21.63
CA GLN A 126 -8.62 12.21 -22.13
C GLN A 126 -9.53 11.22 -21.38
N MET A 127 -10.38 11.66 -20.44
CA MET A 127 -11.59 10.93 -20.03
C MET A 127 -12.68 10.95 -21.12
N PHE A 128 -12.31 10.82 -22.40
CA PHE A 128 -13.11 9.97 -23.25
C PHE A 128 -13.01 8.58 -22.61
N CYS A 129 -14.10 8.06 -22.05
CA CYS A 129 -14.17 6.60 -21.96
C CYS A 129 -13.83 6.10 -23.37
N SER A 130 -12.98 5.09 -23.48
CA SER A 130 -12.69 4.39 -24.75
C SER A 130 -13.95 3.83 -25.46
N LEU A 131 -15.15 4.13 -24.95
CA LEU A 131 -16.47 3.68 -25.36
C LEU A 131 -17.50 4.83 -25.54
N ASP A 132 -17.18 6.09 -25.20
CA ASP A 132 -18.10 7.23 -25.30
C ASP A 132 -18.01 7.92 -26.68
N THR A 133 -18.17 7.12 -27.73
CA THR A 133 -18.50 7.60 -29.09
C THR A 133 -19.98 7.32 -29.35
N GLU A 134 -20.68 8.19 -30.08
CA GLU A 134 -22.06 7.90 -30.50
C GLU A 134 -22.09 6.60 -31.33
N GLY A 135 -22.71 5.54 -30.81
CA GLY A 135 -22.64 4.18 -31.35
C GLY A 135 -21.51 3.28 -30.79
N GLY A 136 -20.95 3.62 -29.62
CA GLY A 136 -19.79 2.96 -29.03
C GLY A 136 -19.87 1.42 -28.90
N PRO A 137 -18.73 0.73 -28.72
CA PRO A 137 -18.58 -0.71 -28.93
C PRO A 137 -19.47 -1.62 -28.05
N GLY A 138 -20.18 -1.05 -27.07
CA GLY A 138 -21.01 -1.79 -26.13
C GLY A 138 -22.51 -1.79 -26.41
N MET A 139 -23.05 -0.98 -27.32
CA MET A 139 -24.51 -0.80 -27.46
C MET A 139 -25.11 -0.99 -28.86
N GLY A 140 -24.33 -1.47 -29.81
CA GLY A 140 -24.83 -1.91 -31.11
C GLY A 140 -23.88 -2.92 -31.70
N GLY A 141 -24.35 -4.14 -31.96
CA GLY A 141 -23.58 -5.16 -32.66
C GLY A 141 -23.32 -4.76 -34.12
N ALA A 142 -22.33 -3.91 -34.32
CA ALA A 142 -21.59 -3.68 -35.56
C ALA A 142 -20.50 -2.65 -35.23
N GLY A 143 -19.43 -3.09 -34.56
CA GLY A 143 -18.22 -2.30 -34.43
C GLY A 143 -17.69 -1.93 -35.81
N THR A 144 -16.98 -0.79 -35.88
CA THR A 144 -16.19 -0.37 -37.03
C THR A 144 -15.40 -1.55 -37.57
N ALA A 145 -15.32 -1.66 -38.89
CA ALA A 145 -14.75 -2.80 -39.60
C ALA A 145 -13.30 -3.10 -39.20
N GLY A 146 -13.14 -3.83 -38.11
CA GLY A 146 -11.95 -4.47 -37.63
C GLY A 146 -12.40 -5.82 -37.11
N SER A 147 -12.33 -6.83 -37.98
CA SER A 147 -12.64 -8.22 -37.61
C SER A 147 -11.92 -8.59 -36.31
N ALA A 148 -12.56 -9.39 -35.46
CA ALA A 148 -11.95 -9.98 -34.26
C ALA A 148 -10.61 -10.71 -34.55
N GLU A 149 -10.35 -11.00 -35.82
CA GLU A 149 -9.08 -11.48 -36.36
C GLU A 149 -7.88 -10.53 -36.10
N SER A 150 -8.13 -9.24 -35.86
CA SER A 150 -7.09 -8.23 -35.61
C SER A 150 -6.47 -8.28 -34.21
N PHE A 151 -7.06 -9.04 -33.28
CA PHE A 151 -6.55 -9.26 -31.91
C PHE A 151 -5.90 -10.63 -31.72
N HIS A 152 -5.46 -11.29 -32.80
CA HIS A 152 -4.59 -12.45 -32.70
C HIS A 152 -3.12 -12.03 -32.82
N PRO A 153 -2.22 -12.50 -31.94
CA PRO A 153 -0.79 -12.40 -32.22
C PRO A 153 -0.55 -13.08 -33.57
N ALA A 154 0.05 -12.37 -34.52
CA ALA A 154 0.31 -12.86 -35.87
C ALA A 154 1.40 -13.95 -35.86
N GLY A 155 1.06 -15.13 -35.38
CA GLY A 155 1.85 -16.35 -35.49
C GLY A 155 1.02 -17.39 -36.22
N LYS A 156 1.44 -17.78 -37.43
CA LYS A 156 0.84 -18.96 -38.10
C LYS A 156 1.01 -20.16 -37.16
N ALA A 157 -0.10 -20.74 -36.72
CA ALA A 157 -0.09 -22.03 -36.05
C ALA A 157 0.57 -23.06 -37.00
N GLY A 158 1.75 -23.56 -36.61
CA GLY A 158 2.52 -24.52 -37.40
C GLY A 158 3.79 -23.99 -38.08
N GLY A 159 4.15 -22.71 -37.91
CA GLY A 159 5.49 -22.22 -38.25
C GLY A 159 6.56 -22.72 -37.28
N SER A 160 7.82 -22.82 -37.75
CA SER A 160 8.98 -23.11 -36.89
C SER A 160 9.00 -22.11 -35.73
N GLN A 161 8.98 -22.62 -34.50
CA GLN A 161 8.98 -21.81 -33.28
C GLN A 161 10.39 -21.34 -32.90
N THR A 162 11.41 -21.78 -33.62
CA THR A 162 12.78 -21.32 -33.48
C THR A 162 13.21 -20.44 -34.65
N PHE A 163 13.93 -19.38 -34.33
CA PHE A 163 14.58 -18.47 -35.28
C PHE A 163 16.00 -18.13 -34.82
N LEU A 164 16.89 -17.82 -35.75
CA LEU A 164 18.23 -17.31 -35.42
C LEU A 164 18.13 -15.81 -35.16
N GLY A 165 18.57 -15.36 -33.99
CA GLY A 165 18.70 -13.94 -33.67
C GLY A 165 19.93 -13.32 -34.32
N ASP A 166 19.97 -12.00 -34.36
CA ASP A 166 21.13 -11.23 -34.89
C ASP A 166 22.42 -11.47 -34.08
N ASP A 167 22.31 -12.05 -32.88
CA ASP A 167 23.40 -12.51 -32.02
C ASP A 167 23.92 -13.91 -32.37
N GLY A 168 23.39 -14.54 -33.42
CA GLY A 168 23.74 -15.89 -33.87
C GLY A 168 23.20 -17.01 -32.98
N ARG A 169 22.40 -16.68 -31.97
CA ARG A 169 21.78 -17.66 -31.06
C ARG A 169 20.41 -18.07 -31.58
N GLU A 170 20.02 -19.31 -31.31
CA GLU A 170 18.67 -19.78 -31.61
C GLU A 170 17.72 -19.33 -30.50
N HIS A 171 16.71 -18.54 -30.85
CA HIS A 171 15.69 -18.04 -29.94
C HIS A 171 14.36 -18.75 -30.19
N PHE A 172 13.58 -18.94 -29.12
CA PHE A 172 12.28 -19.59 -29.16
C PHE A 172 11.14 -18.56 -29.06
N ASN A 173 10.21 -18.57 -30.01
CA ASN A 173 9.03 -17.72 -30.02
C ASN A 173 7.87 -18.40 -29.25
N LEU A 174 7.31 -17.69 -28.26
CA LEU A 174 6.18 -18.19 -27.47
C LEU A 174 4.81 -17.91 -28.13
N LEU A 175 4.76 -17.06 -29.15
CA LEU A 175 3.53 -16.66 -29.83
C LEU A 175 3.01 -17.80 -30.71
N GLY A 176 2.03 -18.55 -30.20
CA GLY A 176 1.39 -19.68 -30.89
C GLY A 176 1.85 -21.07 -30.41
N TRP A 177 2.71 -21.16 -29.39
CA TRP A 177 3.12 -22.42 -28.80
C TRP A 177 2.02 -23.00 -27.89
N ASN A 178 1.69 -24.27 -28.09
CA ASN A 178 0.58 -24.96 -27.41
C ASN A 178 1.01 -25.76 -26.16
N GLY A 179 2.26 -25.61 -25.71
CA GLY A 179 2.80 -26.31 -24.54
C GLY A 179 3.10 -27.79 -24.73
N ARG A 180 2.88 -28.36 -25.92
CA ARG A 180 3.04 -29.81 -26.20
C ARG A 180 4.14 -30.13 -27.21
N GLY A 181 4.69 -29.12 -27.89
CA GLY A 181 5.82 -29.28 -28.83
C GLY A 181 7.18 -29.09 -28.14
N SER A 182 8.24 -29.58 -28.78
CA SER A 182 9.63 -29.36 -28.35
C SER A 182 9.92 -27.86 -28.12
N SER A 183 10.54 -27.51 -27.00
CA SER A 183 10.91 -26.14 -26.61
C SER A 183 12.42 -26.04 -26.36
N PRO A 184 13.26 -26.05 -27.40
CA PRO A 184 14.71 -25.95 -27.26
C PRO A 184 15.07 -24.66 -26.52
N HIS A 185 15.97 -24.74 -25.55
CA HIS A 185 16.55 -23.59 -24.84
C HIS A 185 15.57 -22.69 -24.05
N LEU A 186 14.29 -23.09 -23.91
CA LEU A 186 13.31 -22.37 -23.09
C LEU A 186 13.56 -22.57 -21.59
N PHE A 187 14.11 -23.72 -21.23
CA PHE A 187 14.52 -24.06 -19.86
C PHE A 187 16.01 -24.41 -19.87
N PRO A 188 16.77 -24.04 -18.82
CA PRO A 188 18.14 -24.48 -18.69
C PRO A 188 18.17 -26.02 -18.71
N GLU A 189 19.05 -26.60 -19.52
CA GLU A 189 19.24 -28.04 -19.53
C GLU A 189 19.64 -28.47 -18.13
N GLY A 190 18.80 -29.29 -17.49
CA GLY A 190 19.12 -29.85 -16.19
C GLY A 190 20.44 -30.59 -16.30
N GLN A 191 21.44 -30.15 -15.56
CA GLN A 191 22.62 -30.96 -15.27
C GLN A 191 22.12 -32.28 -14.68
N SER A 192 22.05 -33.30 -15.52
CA SER A 192 22.01 -34.69 -15.09
C SER A 192 23.44 -35.02 -14.68
N GLY A 193 23.60 -35.57 -13.47
CA GLY A 193 24.89 -35.87 -12.86
C GLY A 193 25.73 -36.89 -13.61
#